data_AF-A0A523ZP63-F1
#
_entry.id   AF-A0A523ZP63-F1
#
_cell.length_a   1.000
_cell.length_b   1.000
_cell.length_c   1.000
_cell.angle_alpha   90.00
_cell.angle_beta   90.00
_cell.angle_gamma   90.00
#
_symmetry.space_group_name_H-M   'P 1'
#
loop_
_entity.id
_entity.type
_entity.pdbx_description
1 polymer ?
#
loop_
_entity_poly.entity_id
_entity_poly.type
_entity_poly.pdbx_seq_one_letter_code
_entity_poly.pdbx_strand_id
1 'polypeptide(L)'
;MYKNLPKKGKITVAFVTILLLTTLISSLLPNVTATPMVIDSVTPESGQVGDVVRVIGQIDTTNGLYTIFFDEERVKNGTAVETMVNDTFNVPSRQTGSYDITLHDITTTNNATAEFTVIEIIVYCQARNKYDQKPLVNVSVDVYVNTTHITSGKTNETGWTSFRLDRGNYTFKAFWNEELVGSINGSVTGNVTDYMLERTFYIECELAHITIAVNDEAGNPLPFINVNLTSNKPETLLFETNSTGIIATNAFTNVSYTIESRRYGYLFDTTLIENLTYTRDGKDRINITCPTYNLFVYVLDSKEHALKNVEVTVYEWSSERIVGSGFTDSDFGSVAFNCTFGRYKIKVYSTEWGHKVVLNETELDLIEDPFFFAVHSRISNLDPSVKVVDYFGQPIPNAEVKLERKFDEEYVNVANLTTESDGTVPLPEIGGYYRISVYVMGEGCEVRQLYLSESNVIEFKINKYVTVGGYPLQIAQLITYISLALLITTFALAIAYRRLRKTIKKEKPAPKD
;
A
#
# COMPACT_ATOMS: atom_id res chain seq x y z
N MET A 1 90.09 -96.25 57.73
CA MET A 1 89.33 -96.91 56.65
C MET A 1 88.59 -95.82 55.87
N TYR A 2 88.85 -95.74 54.57
CA TYR A 2 88.39 -94.75 53.58
C TYR A 2 86.92 -94.31 53.69
N LYS A 3 86.61 -93.00 53.49
CA LYS A 3 85.99 -92.52 52.22
C LYS A 3 85.79 -91.00 52.17
N ASN A 4 86.04 -90.50 50.96
CA ASN A 4 86.07 -89.13 50.48
C ASN A 4 84.71 -88.40 50.50
N LEU A 5 84.73 -87.11 50.81
CA LEU A 5 83.74 -86.14 50.31
C LEU A 5 83.97 -85.87 48.81
N PRO A 6 82.93 -85.83 47.96
CA PRO A 6 82.99 -85.12 46.68
C PRO A 6 82.31 -83.75 46.78
N LYS A 7 83.11 -82.73 46.44
CA LYS A 7 82.72 -81.37 46.09
C LYS A 7 81.71 -81.37 44.94
N LYS A 8 80.42 -81.12 45.22
CA LYS A 8 79.43 -80.53 44.28
C LYS A 8 78.11 -80.37 45.05
N GLY A 9 77.94 -79.23 45.72
CA GLY A 9 76.73 -78.97 46.52
C GLY A 9 76.73 -77.66 47.31
N LYS A 10 77.80 -76.87 47.27
CA LYS A 10 77.88 -75.60 48.01
C LYS A 10 77.55 -74.34 47.19
N ILE A 11 77.48 -74.43 45.86
CA ILE A 11 77.16 -73.26 45.01
C ILE A 11 75.63 -73.16 44.79
N THR A 12 74.92 -74.29 44.69
CA THR A 12 73.46 -74.30 44.52
C THR A 12 72.72 -73.85 45.78
N VAL A 13 73.21 -74.20 46.97
CA VAL A 13 72.59 -73.79 48.24
C VAL A 13 72.78 -72.30 48.52
N ALA A 14 73.93 -71.71 48.14
CA ALA A 14 74.16 -70.27 48.26
C ALA A 14 73.32 -69.45 47.27
N PHE A 15 73.15 -69.93 46.03
CA PHE A 15 72.28 -69.26 45.05
C PHE A 15 70.80 -69.31 45.43
N VAL A 16 70.33 -70.46 45.94
CA VAL A 16 68.93 -70.61 46.38
C VAL A 16 68.65 -69.81 47.66
N THR A 17 69.60 -69.70 48.59
CA THR A 17 69.43 -68.84 49.78
C THR A 17 69.51 -67.35 49.47
N ILE A 18 70.34 -66.90 48.52
CA ILE A 18 70.33 -65.51 48.06
C ILE A 18 69.03 -65.19 47.30
N LEU A 19 68.52 -66.10 46.47
CA LEU A 19 67.25 -65.92 45.75
C LEU A 19 66.04 -65.85 46.71
N LEU A 20 66.01 -66.71 47.74
CA LEU A 20 64.98 -66.70 48.79
C LEU A 20 65.09 -65.48 49.71
N LEU A 21 66.29 -64.95 49.94
CA LEU A 21 66.47 -63.72 50.73
C LEU A 21 66.09 -62.47 49.92
N THR A 22 66.30 -62.47 48.59
CA THR A 22 65.80 -61.39 47.71
C THR A 22 64.28 -61.40 47.56
N THR A 23 63.62 -62.57 47.56
CA THR A 23 62.15 -62.62 47.54
C THR A 23 61.53 -62.28 48.89
N LEU A 24 62.18 -62.60 50.02
CA LEU A 24 61.70 -62.20 51.36
C LEU A 24 61.78 -60.69 51.59
N ILE A 25 62.82 -60.01 51.07
CA ILE A 25 62.96 -58.55 51.19
C ILE A 25 61.92 -57.83 50.32
N SER A 26 61.51 -58.40 49.17
CA SER A 26 60.41 -57.83 48.38
C SER A 26 59.04 -57.89 49.09
N SER A 27 58.83 -58.82 50.02
CA SER A 27 57.58 -58.95 50.80
C SER A 27 57.50 -58.07 52.06
N LEU A 28 58.59 -57.37 52.39
CA LEU A 28 58.71 -56.48 53.56
C LEU A 28 58.75 -54.99 53.18
N LEU A 29 58.58 -54.67 51.89
CA LEU A 29 58.27 -53.31 51.49
C LEU A 29 56.86 -52.99 52.01
N PRO A 30 56.66 -51.86 52.72
CA PRO A 30 55.31 -51.43 53.04
C PRO A 30 54.55 -51.30 51.72
N ASN A 31 53.36 -51.92 51.63
CA ASN A 31 52.39 -51.53 50.63
C ASN A 31 52.09 -50.06 50.89
N VAL A 32 52.77 -49.16 50.18
CA VAL A 32 52.35 -47.78 50.07
C VAL A 32 51.09 -47.85 49.23
N THR A 33 49.95 -47.88 49.91
CA THR A 33 48.66 -47.59 49.28
C THR A 33 48.77 -46.12 48.86
N ALA A 34 49.17 -45.88 47.62
CA ALA A 34 49.08 -44.54 47.04
C ALA A 34 47.63 -44.10 47.21
N THR A 35 47.42 -43.05 47.98
CA THR A 35 46.12 -42.39 48.06
C THR A 35 45.89 -41.87 46.64
N PRO A 36 44.86 -42.35 45.92
CA PRO A 36 44.70 -41.96 44.53
C PRO A 36 44.52 -40.44 44.48
N MET A 37 45.31 -39.79 43.63
CA MET A 37 45.12 -38.40 43.23
C MET A 37 43.63 -38.09 43.02
N VAL A 38 43.13 -37.02 43.65
CA VAL A 38 41.69 -36.70 43.66
C VAL A 38 41.46 -35.20 43.62
N ILE A 39 40.36 -34.79 42.99
CA ILE A 39 39.79 -33.45 43.16
C ILE A 39 38.68 -33.58 44.21
N ASP A 40 38.90 -32.95 45.37
CA ASP A 40 37.97 -32.98 46.50
C ASP A 40 36.74 -32.09 46.26
N SER A 41 36.94 -30.94 45.60
CA SER A 41 35.84 -30.03 45.26
C SER A 41 36.22 -29.05 44.15
N VAL A 42 35.24 -28.74 43.31
CA VAL A 42 35.25 -27.60 42.39
C VAL A 42 34.15 -26.64 42.83
N THR A 43 34.45 -25.34 42.97
CA THR A 43 33.46 -24.36 43.41
C THR A 43 33.61 -23.03 42.66
N PRO A 44 32.56 -22.57 41.95
CA PRO A 44 31.30 -23.27 41.69
C PRO A 44 31.50 -24.46 40.72
N GLU A 45 30.54 -25.40 40.66
CA GLU A 45 30.55 -26.53 39.70
C GLU A 45 30.13 -26.10 38.27
N SER A 46 29.76 -24.83 38.12
CA SER A 46 29.31 -24.25 36.85
C SER A 46 29.40 -22.71 36.88
N GLY A 47 29.57 -22.11 35.71
CA GLY A 47 29.77 -20.67 35.58
C GLY A 47 29.85 -20.20 34.13
N GLN A 48 29.96 -18.90 33.93
CA GLN A 48 30.14 -18.29 32.63
C GLN A 48 31.62 -18.09 32.33
N VAL A 49 31.94 -17.79 31.07
CA VAL A 49 33.30 -17.40 30.68
C VAL A 49 33.77 -16.22 31.54
N GLY A 50 34.96 -16.34 32.14
CA GLY A 50 35.54 -15.35 33.04
C GLY A 50 35.23 -15.54 34.52
N ASP A 51 34.27 -16.39 34.90
CA ASP A 51 33.98 -16.68 36.31
C ASP A 51 35.21 -17.30 37.01
N VAL A 52 35.40 -16.97 38.29
CA VAL A 52 36.48 -17.53 39.10
C VAL A 52 36.06 -18.89 39.65
N VAL A 53 36.80 -19.94 39.27
CA VAL A 53 36.60 -21.31 39.74
C VAL A 53 37.71 -21.68 40.70
N ARG A 54 37.34 -22.24 41.86
CA ARG A 54 38.26 -22.77 42.86
C ARG A 54 38.32 -24.30 42.76
N VAL A 55 39.54 -24.84 42.72
CA VAL A 55 39.81 -26.28 42.72
C VAL A 55 40.56 -26.64 43.99
N ILE A 56 40.02 -27.60 44.74
CA ILE A 56 40.67 -28.21 45.91
C ILE A 56 40.88 -29.69 45.60
N GLY A 57 42.09 -30.18 45.79
CA GLY A 57 42.43 -31.59 45.55
C GLY A 57 43.80 -31.97 46.11
N GLN A 58 44.24 -33.18 45.80
CA GLN A 58 45.51 -33.74 46.27
C GLN A 58 46.32 -34.36 45.12
N ILE A 59 47.62 -34.09 45.06
CA ILE A 59 48.60 -34.74 44.16
C ILE A 59 49.41 -35.81 44.90
N ASP A 60 50.05 -36.73 44.17
CA ASP A 60 50.83 -37.81 44.78
C ASP A 60 52.20 -37.33 45.29
N THR A 61 52.76 -36.29 44.67
CA THR A 61 54.10 -35.80 44.97
C THR A 61 54.09 -34.73 46.05
N THR A 62 54.68 -35.02 47.20
CA THR A 62 54.84 -34.05 48.29
C THR A 62 55.65 -32.82 47.85
N ASN A 63 55.06 -31.64 47.99
CA ASN A 63 55.55 -30.35 47.50
C ASN A 63 55.89 -30.36 45.99
N GLY A 64 55.17 -31.20 45.22
CA GLY A 64 55.34 -31.36 43.79
C GLY A 64 54.76 -30.20 42.98
N LEU A 65 55.20 -30.10 41.73
CA LEU A 65 54.59 -29.19 40.76
C LEU A 65 53.32 -29.81 40.18
N TYR A 66 52.29 -29.01 40.02
CA TYR A 66 51.04 -29.41 39.39
C TYR A 66 50.63 -28.45 38.28
N THR A 67 49.76 -28.93 37.40
CA THR A 67 49.07 -28.15 36.38
C THR A 67 47.57 -28.41 36.46
N ILE A 68 46.76 -27.36 36.32
CA ILE A 68 45.31 -27.47 36.13
C ILE A 68 45.01 -27.18 34.67
N PHE A 69 44.27 -28.10 34.05
CA PHE A 69 43.72 -27.96 32.70
C PHE A 69 42.20 -27.82 32.75
N PHE A 70 41.67 -27.08 31.79
CA PHE A 70 40.26 -27.00 31.45
C PHE A 70 40.10 -27.57 30.04
N ASP A 71 39.59 -28.80 29.96
CA ASP A 71 39.85 -29.78 28.90
C ASP A 71 41.35 -29.89 28.58
N GLU A 72 41.75 -29.47 27.38
CA GLU A 72 43.12 -29.49 26.87
C GLU A 72 43.86 -28.18 27.16
N GLU A 73 43.16 -27.14 27.62
CA GLU A 73 43.76 -25.82 27.84
C GLU A 73 44.34 -25.69 29.24
N ARG A 74 45.62 -25.36 29.30
CA ARG A 74 46.31 -25.12 30.57
C ARG A 74 45.89 -23.79 31.18
N VAL A 75 45.20 -23.83 32.31
CA VAL A 75 44.66 -22.64 32.99
C VAL A 75 45.46 -22.21 34.23
N LYS A 76 46.20 -23.13 34.88
CA LYS A 76 47.03 -22.79 36.06
C LYS A 76 48.22 -23.72 36.26
N ASN A 77 49.32 -23.19 36.79
CA ASN A 77 50.47 -23.95 37.30
C ASN A 77 50.73 -23.55 38.75
N GLY A 78 51.18 -24.49 39.57
CA GLY A 78 51.54 -24.20 40.96
C GLY A 78 52.43 -25.27 41.59
N THR A 79 52.69 -25.08 42.88
CA THR A 79 53.38 -26.04 43.75
C THR A 79 52.44 -26.41 44.89
N ALA A 80 52.22 -27.70 45.10
CA ALA A 80 51.38 -28.17 46.20
C ALA A 80 52.05 -27.88 47.54
N VAL A 81 51.24 -27.71 48.58
CA VAL A 81 51.72 -27.68 49.98
C VAL A 81 51.47 -29.06 50.56
N GLU A 82 52.54 -29.78 50.90
CA GLU A 82 52.47 -31.23 51.07
C GLU A 82 51.87 -31.87 49.81
N THR A 83 50.73 -32.52 49.89
CA THR A 83 50.01 -33.03 48.71
C THR A 83 48.87 -32.13 48.25
N MET A 84 48.55 -31.06 48.99
CA MET A 84 47.33 -30.29 48.79
C MET A 84 47.45 -29.22 47.69
N VAL A 85 46.43 -29.18 46.85
CA VAL A 85 46.18 -28.13 45.86
C VAL A 85 44.94 -27.35 46.28
N ASN A 86 45.06 -26.02 46.32
CA ASN A 86 43.97 -25.10 46.59
C ASN A 86 44.24 -23.83 45.78
N ASP A 87 43.72 -23.79 44.56
CA ASP A 87 44.00 -22.71 43.62
C ASP A 87 42.75 -22.32 42.83
N THR A 88 42.83 -21.17 42.16
CA THR A 88 41.75 -20.59 41.38
C THR A 88 42.21 -20.24 39.96
N PHE A 89 41.28 -20.34 39.01
CA PHE A 89 41.44 -19.88 37.63
C PHE A 89 40.15 -19.23 37.11
N ASN A 90 40.24 -18.44 36.03
CA ASN A 90 39.07 -17.88 35.34
C ASN A 90 38.62 -18.84 34.23
N VAL A 91 37.32 -19.12 34.13
CA VAL A 91 36.77 -19.96 33.05
C VAL A 91 37.22 -19.42 31.68
N PRO A 92 37.91 -20.22 30.86
CA PRO A 92 38.41 -19.77 29.56
C PRO A 92 37.26 -19.60 28.56
N SER A 93 37.52 -18.92 27.44
CA SER A 93 36.52 -18.72 26.38
C SER A 93 36.10 -20.06 25.77
N ARG A 94 34.87 -20.47 26.05
CA ARG A 94 34.28 -21.75 25.65
C ARG A 94 32.81 -21.56 25.26
N GLN A 95 32.29 -22.50 24.47
CA GLN A 95 30.86 -22.58 24.19
C GLN A 95 30.13 -23.14 25.42
N THR A 96 28.80 -23.02 25.44
CA THR A 96 27.98 -23.67 26.46
C THR A 96 28.14 -25.18 26.38
N GLY A 97 28.40 -25.84 27.51
CA GLY A 97 28.62 -27.28 27.55
C GLY A 97 29.26 -27.76 28.83
N SER A 98 29.48 -29.07 28.91
CA SER A 98 30.22 -29.70 29.99
C SER A 98 31.69 -29.87 29.60
N TYR A 99 32.58 -29.64 30.56
CA TYR A 99 34.03 -29.55 30.40
C TYR A 99 34.74 -30.26 31.54
N ASP A 100 35.89 -30.88 31.25
CA ASP A 100 36.70 -31.57 32.24
C ASP A 100 37.74 -30.63 32.85
N ILE A 101 37.71 -30.46 34.18
CA ILE A 101 38.83 -29.90 34.92
C ILE A 101 39.78 -31.04 35.28
N THR A 102 41.00 -30.99 34.75
CA THR A 102 42.03 -31.98 35.04
C THR A 102 43.10 -31.38 35.94
N LEU A 103 43.28 -31.95 37.13
CA LEU A 103 44.47 -31.74 37.94
C LEU A 103 45.53 -32.74 37.48
N HIS A 104 46.76 -32.27 37.20
CA HIS A 104 47.87 -33.08 36.70
C HIS A 104 49.09 -32.95 37.62
N ASP A 105 49.58 -34.08 38.16
CA ASP A 105 50.87 -34.15 38.85
C ASP A 105 51.99 -34.34 37.81
N ILE A 106 52.88 -33.35 37.73
CA ILE A 106 53.95 -33.33 36.70
C ILE A 106 54.96 -34.46 36.92
N THR A 107 55.16 -34.90 38.17
CA THR A 107 56.22 -35.86 38.53
C THR A 107 55.77 -37.29 38.31
N THR A 108 54.56 -37.64 38.75
CA THR A 108 53.99 -38.99 38.60
C THR A 108 53.23 -39.18 37.30
N THR A 109 52.91 -38.09 36.59
CA THR A 109 52.06 -38.06 35.38
C THR A 109 50.62 -38.52 35.60
N ASN A 110 50.19 -38.63 36.86
CA ASN A 110 48.82 -38.98 37.22
C ASN A 110 47.88 -37.78 37.08
N ASN A 111 46.60 -38.09 36.85
CA ASN A 111 45.53 -37.11 36.66
C ASN A 111 44.33 -37.42 37.57
N ALA A 112 43.67 -36.36 38.03
CA ALA A 112 42.32 -36.43 38.58
C ALA A 112 41.41 -35.48 37.80
N THR A 113 40.17 -35.89 37.54
CA THR A 113 39.21 -35.12 36.75
C THR A 113 37.96 -34.78 37.56
N ALA A 114 37.38 -33.62 37.28
CA ALA A 114 36.09 -33.18 37.79
C ALA A 114 35.35 -32.44 36.68
N GLU A 115 34.02 -32.55 36.66
CA GLU A 115 33.18 -31.92 35.65
C GLU A 115 32.89 -30.46 36.02
N PHE A 116 32.90 -29.57 35.03
CA PHE A 116 32.47 -28.18 35.15
C PHE A 116 31.59 -27.79 33.97
N THR A 117 30.46 -27.16 34.26
CA THR A 117 29.54 -26.73 33.20
C THR A 117 29.70 -25.24 32.88
N VAL A 118 30.04 -24.92 31.63
CA VAL A 118 29.93 -23.56 31.09
C VAL A 118 28.48 -23.31 30.71
N ILE A 119 27.86 -22.31 31.33
CA ILE A 119 26.45 -21.95 31.12
C ILE A 119 26.29 -20.68 30.28
N GLU A 120 25.16 -20.58 29.59
CA GLU A 120 24.68 -19.35 28.95
C GLU A 120 23.31 -18.99 29.54
N ILE A 121 23.09 -17.70 29.81
CA ILE A 121 21.82 -17.19 30.35
C ILE A 121 21.13 -16.37 29.28
N ILE A 122 19.96 -16.84 28.83
CA ILE A 122 19.10 -16.12 27.91
C ILE A 122 18.03 -15.41 28.72
N VAL A 123 17.97 -14.09 28.56
CA VAL A 123 16.99 -13.22 29.18
C VAL A 123 15.99 -12.77 28.13
N TYR A 124 14.75 -13.24 28.26
CA TYR A 124 13.60 -12.82 27.46
C TYR A 124 12.91 -11.63 28.13
N CYS A 125 12.70 -10.57 27.37
CA CYS A 125 11.92 -9.41 27.80
C CYS A 125 10.68 -9.29 26.92
N GLN A 126 9.51 -9.19 27.55
CA GLN A 126 8.28 -8.83 26.84
C GLN A 126 7.89 -7.40 27.17
N ALA A 127 7.79 -6.54 26.16
CA ALA A 127 7.14 -5.25 26.30
C ALA A 127 5.63 -5.43 26.16
N ARG A 128 4.89 -4.95 27.16
CA ARG A 128 3.42 -4.97 27.16
C ARG A 128 2.89 -3.59 27.48
N ASN A 129 1.74 -3.28 26.90
CA ASN A 129 1.00 -2.09 27.25
C ASN A 129 0.51 -2.21 28.70
N LYS A 130 0.76 -1.18 29.53
CA LYS A 130 0.40 -1.18 30.96
C LYS A 130 -1.10 -1.36 31.19
N TYR A 131 -1.95 -0.82 30.32
CA TYR A 131 -3.39 -0.70 30.57
C TYR A 131 -4.20 -1.88 30.03
N ASP A 132 -3.84 -2.42 28.87
CA ASP A 132 -4.55 -3.56 28.27
C ASP A 132 -3.74 -4.86 28.24
N GLN A 133 -2.49 -4.82 28.72
CA GLN A 133 -1.58 -5.96 28.82
C GLN A 133 -1.26 -6.62 27.45
N LYS A 134 -1.64 -5.99 26.33
CA LYS A 134 -1.33 -6.49 25.00
C LYS A 134 0.17 -6.34 24.71
N PRO A 135 0.76 -7.27 23.95
CA PRO A 135 2.15 -7.17 23.54
C PRO A 135 2.38 -5.95 22.64
N LEU A 136 3.54 -5.31 22.78
CA LEU A 136 3.94 -4.16 21.98
C LEU A 136 5.03 -4.56 20.99
N VAL A 137 4.76 -4.39 19.70
CA VAL A 137 5.69 -4.67 18.61
C VAL A 137 6.64 -3.49 18.36
N ASN A 138 7.88 -3.79 17.94
CA ASN A 138 8.90 -2.81 17.54
C ASN A 138 9.26 -1.77 18.63
N VAL A 139 9.10 -2.13 19.90
CA VAL A 139 9.64 -1.38 21.05
C VAL A 139 11.11 -1.73 21.18
N SER A 140 11.98 -0.72 21.32
CA SER A 140 13.40 -0.95 21.63
C SER A 140 13.52 -1.22 23.12
N VAL A 141 14.16 -2.31 23.49
CA VAL A 141 14.51 -2.62 24.87
C VAL A 141 16.02 -2.53 25.00
N ASP A 142 16.47 -1.58 25.80
CA ASP A 142 17.88 -1.35 26.08
C ASP A 142 18.22 -1.89 27.48
N VAL A 143 19.36 -2.54 27.58
CA VAL A 143 19.86 -3.18 28.80
C VAL A 143 21.02 -2.37 29.36
N TYR A 144 20.93 -2.02 30.64
CA TYR A 144 21.94 -1.25 31.37
C TYR A 144 22.45 -2.00 32.58
N VAL A 145 23.75 -1.84 32.87
CA VAL A 145 24.33 -2.12 34.20
C VAL A 145 24.67 -0.77 34.82
N ASN A 146 24.03 -0.45 35.93
CA ASN A 146 24.05 0.91 36.50
C ASN A 146 23.60 1.95 35.47
N THR A 147 24.54 2.72 34.91
CA THR A 147 24.29 3.74 33.87
C THR A 147 24.90 3.38 32.52
N THR A 148 25.62 2.26 32.44
CA THR A 148 26.33 1.84 31.22
C THR A 148 25.41 1.00 30.35
N HIS A 149 25.18 1.44 29.12
CA HIS A 149 24.46 0.65 28.11
C HIS A 149 25.28 -0.59 27.73
N ILE A 150 24.63 -1.75 27.70
CA ILE A 150 25.24 -3.04 27.37
C ILE A 150 24.82 -3.49 25.97
N THR A 151 23.51 -3.56 25.73
CA THR A 151 22.94 -4.08 24.49
C THR A 151 21.49 -3.61 24.33
N SER A 152 20.95 -3.74 23.13
CA SER A 152 19.58 -3.33 22.78
C SER A 152 18.94 -4.35 21.83
N GLY A 153 17.62 -4.51 21.92
CA GLY A 153 16.86 -5.44 21.09
C GLY A 153 15.46 -4.91 20.81
N LYS A 154 14.93 -5.17 19.62
CA LYS A 154 13.55 -4.80 19.27
C LYS A 154 12.59 -5.94 19.53
N THR A 155 11.39 -5.61 19.99
CA THR A 155 10.34 -6.60 20.22
C THR A 155 9.66 -7.06 18.92
N ASN A 156 9.35 -8.35 18.86
CA ASN A 156 8.61 -8.96 17.75
C ASN A 156 7.08 -8.74 17.86
N GLU A 157 6.28 -9.36 16.98
CA GLU A 157 4.81 -9.26 16.97
C GLU A 157 4.14 -9.69 18.28
N THR A 158 4.79 -10.59 19.01
CA THR A 158 4.34 -11.08 20.33
C THR A 158 4.95 -10.28 21.48
N GLY A 159 5.62 -9.16 21.20
CA GLY A 159 6.20 -8.25 22.18
C GLY A 159 7.51 -8.73 22.79
N TRP A 160 8.11 -9.81 22.28
CA TRP A 160 9.30 -10.42 22.86
C TRP A 160 10.59 -9.97 22.18
N THR A 161 11.63 -9.83 22.98
CA THR A 161 13.04 -9.76 22.56
C THR A 161 13.91 -10.54 23.54
N SER A 162 15.12 -10.92 23.15
CA SER A 162 16.00 -11.72 24.00
C SER A 162 17.45 -11.22 24.01
N PHE A 163 18.12 -11.45 25.12
CA PHE A 163 19.49 -11.02 25.39
C PHE A 163 20.29 -12.17 25.98
N ARG A 164 21.58 -12.22 25.64
CA ARG A 164 22.56 -13.09 26.31
C ARG A 164 23.28 -12.24 27.33
N LEU A 165 23.03 -12.48 28.61
CA LEU A 165 23.52 -11.64 29.70
C LEU A 165 24.22 -12.48 30.75
N ASP A 166 25.16 -11.85 31.45
CA ASP A 166 25.84 -12.49 32.57
C ASP A 166 25.02 -12.41 33.86
N ARG A 167 25.45 -13.15 34.89
CA ARG A 167 24.89 -13.00 36.23
C ARG A 167 25.09 -11.57 36.71
N GLY A 168 24.01 -10.89 37.05
CA GLY A 168 24.09 -9.48 37.43
C GLY A 168 22.74 -8.83 37.65
N ASN A 169 22.79 -7.57 38.10
CA ASN A 169 21.61 -6.72 38.21
C ASN A 169 21.59 -5.76 37.04
N TYR A 170 20.48 -5.77 36.31
CA TYR A 170 20.29 -4.99 35.10
C TYR A 170 19.06 -4.09 35.22
N THR A 171 19.11 -2.97 34.53
CA THR A 171 17.95 -2.13 34.26
C THR A 171 17.57 -2.28 32.80
N PHE A 172 16.35 -2.72 32.54
CA PHE A 172 15.76 -2.81 31.20
C PHE A 172 14.91 -1.55 30.98
N LYS A 173 15.11 -0.87 29.86
CA LYS A 173 14.38 0.34 29.48
C LYS A 173 13.73 0.13 28.13
N ALA A 174 12.43 0.33 28.06
CA ALA A 174 11.65 0.24 26.84
C ALA A 174 11.48 1.64 26.23
N PHE A 175 11.79 1.77 24.96
CA PHE A 175 11.66 3.00 24.18
C PHE A 175 10.73 2.79 22.98
N TRP A 176 9.82 3.73 22.78
CA TRP A 176 8.94 3.80 21.61
C TRP A 176 9.10 5.18 20.98
N ASN A 177 9.45 5.21 19.69
CA ASN A 177 9.83 6.43 18.96
C ASN A 177 10.84 7.28 19.74
N GLU A 178 11.91 6.64 20.22
CA GLU A 178 13.04 7.23 20.98
C GLU A 178 12.68 7.80 22.37
N GLU A 179 11.43 7.70 22.80
CA GLU A 179 10.96 8.14 24.10
C GLU A 179 10.88 6.98 25.08
N LEU A 180 11.31 7.19 26.33
CA LEU A 180 11.24 6.17 27.39
C LEU A 180 9.77 5.94 27.77
N VAL A 181 9.29 4.72 27.57
CA VAL A 181 7.89 4.34 27.86
C VAL A 181 7.76 3.32 29.00
N GLY A 182 8.83 2.64 29.39
CA GLY A 182 8.79 1.69 30.50
C GLY A 182 10.18 1.35 31.02
N SER A 183 10.27 0.92 32.28
CA SER A 183 11.52 0.43 32.85
C SER A 183 11.29 -0.57 33.98
N ILE A 184 12.17 -1.56 34.07
CA ILE A 184 12.18 -2.54 35.15
C ILE A 184 13.61 -2.89 35.54
N ASN A 185 13.84 -3.10 36.83
CA ASN A 185 15.09 -3.67 37.33
C ASN A 185 14.93 -5.19 37.46
N GLY A 186 15.89 -5.93 36.91
CA GLY A 186 15.89 -7.39 36.93
C GLY A 186 17.22 -7.94 37.43
N SER A 187 17.17 -8.93 38.31
CA SER A 187 18.34 -9.69 38.74
C SER A 187 18.43 -10.98 37.95
N VAL A 188 19.49 -11.11 37.15
CA VAL A 188 19.80 -12.30 36.38
C VAL A 188 20.59 -13.24 37.30
N THR A 189 19.86 -14.11 37.99
CA THR A 189 20.40 -15.13 38.90
C THR A 189 20.02 -16.52 38.43
N GLY A 190 20.76 -17.55 38.84
CA GLY A 190 20.39 -18.93 38.56
C GLY A 190 21.12 -19.94 39.41
N ASN A 191 20.37 -20.88 39.99
CA ASN A 191 20.89 -22.13 40.54
C ASN A 191 20.94 -23.15 39.41
N VAL A 192 22.04 -23.89 39.33
CA VAL A 192 22.37 -24.70 38.16
C VAL A 192 21.80 -26.09 38.31
N THR A 193 20.71 -26.35 37.59
CA THR A 193 20.33 -27.71 37.20
C THR A 193 20.30 -27.90 35.68
N ASP A 194 20.41 -26.81 34.90
CA ASP A 194 20.30 -26.83 33.43
C ASP A 194 21.41 -26.01 32.75
N TYR A 195 21.91 -26.52 31.62
CA TYR A 195 22.96 -25.91 30.79
C TYR A 195 22.57 -24.56 30.17
N MET A 196 21.27 -24.30 30.06
CA MET A 196 20.69 -23.05 29.56
C MET A 196 19.70 -22.52 30.60
N LEU A 197 19.97 -21.33 31.12
CA LEU A 197 19.06 -20.67 32.06
C LEU A 197 18.22 -19.64 31.32
N GLU A 198 16.90 -19.86 31.32
CA GLU A 198 15.95 -18.90 30.77
C GLU A 198 15.38 -18.01 31.88
N ARG A 199 15.43 -16.70 31.65
CA ARG A 199 14.85 -15.69 32.54
C ARG A 199 13.90 -14.80 31.77
N THR A 200 12.81 -14.42 32.41
CA THR A 200 11.73 -13.69 31.78
C THR A 200 11.41 -12.43 32.57
N PHE A 201 11.40 -11.29 31.89
CA PHE A 201 10.96 -10.00 32.45
C PHE A 201 9.82 -9.41 31.62
N TYR A 202 8.87 -8.78 32.30
CA TYR A 202 7.74 -8.08 31.69
C TYR A 202 7.94 -6.59 31.92
N ILE A 203 8.02 -5.81 30.84
CA ILE A 203 8.18 -4.36 30.90
C ILE A 203 6.82 -3.73 30.61
N GLU A 204 6.21 -3.13 31.62
CA GLU A 204 4.99 -2.36 31.47
C GLU A 204 5.32 -1.00 30.83
N CYS A 205 4.76 -0.75 29.66
CA CYS A 205 4.97 0.47 28.90
C CYS A 205 3.75 1.38 29.00
N GLU A 206 3.96 2.66 29.29
CA GLU A 206 2.95 3.71 29.47
C GLU A 206 2.42 4.26 28.13
N LEU A 207 2.04 3.33 27.25
CA LEU A 207 1.33 3.60 26.00
C LEU A 207 -0.14 3.23 26.17
N ALA A 208 -1.03 3.85 25.41
CA ALA A 208 -2.42 3.46 25.28
C ALA A 208 -2.68 3.01 23.84
N HIS A 209 -3.45 1.94 23.68
CA HIS A 209 -3.94 1.52 22.37
C HIS A 209 -5.17 2.36 22.01
N ILE A 210 -5.21 2.93 20.81
CA ILE A 210 -6.33 3.73 20.30
C ILE A 210 -6.86 3.07 19.05
N THR A 211 -8.16 2.81 19.05
CA THR A 211 -8.94 2.41 17.89
C THR A 211 -9.86 3.56 17.50
N ILE A 212 -9.79 3.99 16.24
CA ILE A 212 -10.63 5.02 15.65
C ILE A 212 -11.48 4.35 14.57
N ALA A 213 -12.80 4.52 14.66
CA ALA A 213 -13.75 4.07 13.64
C ALA A 213 -14.38 5.30 12.98
N VAL A 214 -14.31 5.37 11.65
CA VAL A 214 -14.92 6.42 10.85
C VAL A 214 -16.08 5.83 10.05
N ASN A 215 -17.28 6.35 10.28
CA ASN A 215 -18.51 5.89 9.63
C ASN A 215 -19.28 7.08 9.04
N ASP A 216 -20.20 6.80 8.11
CA ASP A 216 -21.25 7.77 7.75
C ASP A 216 -22.32 7.84 8.86
N GLU A 217 -23.27 8.76 8.72
CA GLU A 217 -24.39 8.91 9.67
C GLU A 217 -25.33 7.70 9.73
N ALA A 218 -25.35 6.86 8.69
CA ALA A 218 -26.09 5.60 8.69
C ALA A 218 -25.33 4.46 9.39
N GLY A 219 -24.10 4.72 9.85
CA GLY A 219 -23.23 3.76 10.53
C GLY A 219 -22.46 2.85 9.58
N ASN A 220 -22.43 3.14 8.28
CA ASN A 220 -21.61 2.37 7.34
C ASN A 220 -20.13 2.80 7.46
N PRO A 221 -19.19 1.85 7.44
CA PRO A 221 -17.77 2.16 7.53
C PRO A 221 -17.27 2.91 6.29
N LEU A 222 -16.44 3.92 6.51
CA LEU A 222 -15.83 4.71 5.44
C LEU A 222 -14.35 4.37 5.26
N PRO A 223 -13.97 3.73 4.15
CA PRO A 223 -12.58 3.46 3.83
C PRO A 223 -11.86 4.69 3.26
N PHE A 224 -10.54 4.66 3.28
CA PHE A 224 -9.68 5.66 2.66
C PHE A 224 -9.84 7.07 3.23
N ILE A 225 -10.19 7.17 4.51
CA ILE A 225 -10.25 8.43 5.25
C ILE A 225 -8.87 8.70 5.84
N ASN A 226 -8.30 9.85 5.53
CA ASN A 226 -7.04 10.28 6.11
C ASN A 226 -7.29 10.78 7.54
N VAL A 227 -6.56 10.22 8.50
CA VAL A 227 -6.68 10.56 9.92
C VAL A 227 -5.32 10.99 10.44
N ASN A 228 -5.25 12.21 10.96
CA ASN A 228 -4.05 12.76 11.56
C ASN A 228 -4.22 12.82 13.07
N LEU A 229 -3.35 12.16 13.81
CA LEU A 229 -3.30 12.24 15.27
C LEU A 229 -2.10 13.11 15.66
N THR A 230 -2.39 14.33 16.12
CA THR A 230 -1.38 15.33 16.51
C THR A 230 -1.35 15.50 18.02
N SER A 231 -0.18 15.80 18.58
CA SER A 231 0.00 16.11 20.00
C SER A 231 1.16 17.08 20.22
N ASN A 232 1.53 17.34 21.47
CA ASN A 232 2.74 18.08 21.82
C ASN A 232 4.04 17.25 21.69
N LYS A 233 3.95 15.96 21.34
CA LYS A 233 5.09 15.12 21.01
C LYS A 233 5.54 15.40 19.56
N PRO A 234 6.83 15.19 19.22
CA PRO A 234 7.42 15.66 17.98
C PRO A 234 6.85 15.00 16.71
N GLU A 235 6.18 13.85 16.84
CA GLU A 235 5.68 13.09 15.71
C GLU A 235 4.16 13.21 15.58
N THR A 236 3.72 13.53 14.36
CA THR A 236 2.32 13.41 13.96
C THR A 236 2.12 12.02 13.38
N LEU A 237 1.16 11.27 13.93
CA LEU A 237 0.83 9.96 13.38
C LEU A 237 -0.20 10.13 12.26
N LEU A 238 0.13 9.62 11.08
CA LEU A 238 -0.69 9.74 9.87
C LEU A 238 -1.19 8.36 9.48
N PHE A 239 -2.50 8.25 9.30
CA PHE A 239 -3.16 6.99 8.99
C PHE A 239 -4.19 7.16 7.89
N GLU A 240 -4.60 6.02 7.34
CA GLU A 240 -5.73 5.92 6.44
C GLU A 240 -6.63 4.77 6.91
N THR A 241 -7.95 4.97 6.90
CA THR A 241 -8.88 3.90 7.29
C THR A 241 -8.86 2.77 6.27
N ASN A 242 -8.87 1.53 6.76
CA ASN A 242 -8.99 0.34 5.93
C ASN A 242 -10.42 0.15 5.38
N SER A 243 -10.68 -0.96 4.69
CA SER A 243 -12.01 -1.32 4.15
C SER A 243 -13.13 -1.40 5.21
N THR A 244 -12.78 -1.51 6.50
CA THR A 244 -13.73 -1.55 7.62
C THR A 244 -13.90 -0.20 8.31
N GLY A 245 -13.28 0.87 7.80
CA GLY A 245 -13.36 2.21 8.39
C GLY A 245 -12.58 2.36 9.69
N ILE A 246 -11.67 1.43 10.00
CA ILE A 246 -10.99 1.37 11.31
C ILE A 246 -9.49 1.60 11.17
N ILE A 247 -8.93 2.32 12.13
CA ILE A 247 -7.50 2.48 12.40
C ILE A 247 -7.22 2.04 13.83
N ALA A 248 -6.09 1.37 14.06
CA ALA A 248 -5.61 1.00 15.38
C ALA A 248 -4.13 1.36 15.52
N THR A 249 -3.75 2.03 16.61
CA THR A 249 -2.37 2.45 16.87
C THR A 249 -2.08 2.54 18.37
N ASN A 250 -0.81 2.56 18.74
CA ASN A 250 -0.37 2.98 20.07
C ASN A 250 -0.13 4.49 20.11
N ALA A 251 -0.31 5.08 21.29
CA ALA A 251 -0.06 6.49 21.56
C ALA A 251 0.46 6.66 23.00
N PHE A 252 1.22 7.72 23.27
CA PHE A 252 1.67 8.04 24.63
C PHE A 252 0.49 8.35 25.54
N THR A 253 0.56 7.89 26.80
CA THR A 253 -0.39 8.30 27.84
C THR A 253 0.00 9.60 28.50
N ASN A 254 -0.94 10.20 29.23
CA ASN A 254 -0.85 11.52 29.85
C ASN A 254 -0.59 12.66 28.86
N VAL A 255 -1.03 12.46 27.61
CA VAL A 255 -0.88 13.41 26.49
C VAL A 255 -2.26 13.71 25.91
N SER A 256 -2.48 14.96 25.54
CA SER A 256 -3.70 15.34 24.80
C SER A 256 -3.45 15.27 23.30
N TYR A 257 -4.46 14.80 22.57
CA TYR A 257 -4.37 14.61 21.13
C TYR A 257 -5.50 15.33 20.40
N THR A 258 -5.20 15.83 19.21
CA THR A 258 -6.19 16.28 18.23
C THR A 258 -6.22 15.30 17.08
N ILE A 259 -7.40 14.74 16.82
CA ILE A 259 -7.68 13.89 15.67
C ILE A 259 -8.34 14.75 14.60
N GLU A 260 -7.69 14.88 13.44
CA GLU A 260 -8.32 15.45 12.25
C GLU A 260 -8.68 14.34 11.28
N SER A 261 -9.94 14.30 10.84
CA SER A 261 -10.38 13.38 9.79
C SER A 261 -10.66 14.13 8.50
N ARG A 262 -10.05 13.65 7.42
CA ARG A 262 -10.07 14.28 6.10
C ARG A 262 -10.50 13.28 5.04
N ARG A 263 -11.36 13.73 4.12
CA ARG A 263 -11.79 12.96 2.96
C ARG A 263 -11.51 13.74 1.69
N TYR A 264 -10.80 13.13 0.75
CA TYR A 264 -10.26 13.80 -0.46
C TYR A 264 -9.47 15.08 -0.15
N GLY A 265 -8.76 15.11 1.00
CA GLY A 265 -7.98 16.25 1.47
C GLY A 265 -8.75 17.30 2.28
N TYR A 266 -10.09 17.29 2.24
CA TYR A 266 -10.92 18.24 2.98
C TYR A 266 -11.22 17.75 4.39
N LEU A 267 -11.07 18.65 5.37
CA LEU A 267 -11.37 18.40 6.79
C LEU A 267 -12.88 18.37 7.02
N PHE A 268 -13.38 17.31 7.67
CA PHE A 268 -14.80 17.23 8.05
C PHE A 268 -15.02 17.03 9.55
N ASP A 269 -14.03 16.54 10.29
CA ASP A 269 -14.13 16.37 11.74
C ASP A 269 -12.83 16.72 12.45
N THR A 270 -12.96 17.29 13.65
CA THR A 270 -11.86 17.51 14.58
C THR A 270 -12.29 17.06 15.97
N THR A 271 -11.69 15.97 16.45
CA THR A 271 -11.99 15.39 17.76
C THR A 271 -10.81 15.59 18.71
N LEU A 272 -11.09 16.09 19.92
CA LEU A 272 -10.08 16.27 20.97
C LEU A 272 -10.12 15.09 21.96
N ILE A 273 -8.95 14.52 22.25
CA ILE A 273 -8.75 13.65 23.40
C ILE A 273 -7.98 14.45 24.45
N GLU A 274 -8.67 14.87 25.51
CA GLU A 274 -8.02 15.47 26.66
C GLU A 274 -7.34 14.37 27.49
N ASN A 275 -6.03 14.52 27.71
CA ASN A 275 -5.25 13.70 28.63
C ASN A 275 -5.54 12.18 28.55
N LEU A 276 -5.01 11.52 27.53
CA LEU A 276 -5.20 10.08 27.30
C LEU A 276 -4.59 9.25 28.45
N THR A 277 -5.43 8.71 29.33
CA THR A 277 -5.00 7.96 30.52
C THR A 277 -5.24 6.46 30.45
N TYR A 278 -5.91 5.97 29.40
CA TYR A 278 -6.25 4.55 29.22
C TYR A 278 -6.47 4.20 27.74
N THR A 279 -6.41 2.90 27.43
CA THR A 279 -6.68 2.36 26.09
C THR A 279 -8.12 2.66 25.63
N ARG A 280 -8.27 3.18 24.40
CA ARG A 280 -9.55 3.45 23.72
C ARG A 280 -9.78 2.39 22.64
N ASP A 281 -10.28 1.23 23.03
CA ASP A 281 -10.47 0.09 22.12
C ASP A 281 -11.81 -0.63 22.38
N GLY A 282 -12.23 -1.49 21.44
CA GLY A 282 -13.43 -2.31 21.59
C GLY A 282 -14.70 -1.48 21.67
N LYS A 283 -15.30 -1.39 22.86
CA LYS A 283 -16.52 -0.60 23.11
C LYS A 283 -16.21 0.89 23.36
N ASP A 284 -15.02 1.19 23.87
CA ASP A 284 -14.58 2.56 24.21
C ASP A 284 -13.75 3.19 23.09
N ARG A 285 -13.83 2.63 21.88
CA ARG A 285 -13.20 3.17 20.67
C ARG A 285 -13.72 4.57 20.38
N ILE A 286 -12.91 5.33 19.66
CA ILE A 286 -13.29 6.67 19.20
C ILE A 286 -14.13 6.50 17.93
N ASN A 287 -15.34 7.04 17.93
CA ASN A 287 -16.22 7.03 16.75
C ASN A 287 -16.26 8.43 16.16
N ILE A 288 -15.91 8.53 14.89
CA ILE A 288 -15.99 9.75 14.09
C ILE A 288 -17.06 9.55 13.04
N THR A 289 -17.98 10.50 12.95
CA THR A 289 -19.10 10.45 11.99
C THR A 289 -18.85 11.48 10.90
N CYS A 290 -18.75 11.01 9.66
CA CYS A 290 -18.69 11.84 8.47
C CYS A 290 -20.11 12.35 8.17
N PRO A 291 -20.32 13.68 8.10
CA PRO A 291 -21.66 14.23 8.01
C PRO A 291 -22.31 13.97 6.64
N THR A 292 -23.64 13.98 6.61
CA THR A 292 -24.42 13.94 5.37
C THR A 292 -24.92 15.33 5.05
N TYR A 293 -24.66 15.80 3.84
CA TYR A 293 -25.06 17.11 3.36
C TYR A 293 -26.16 17.02 2.31
N ASN A 294 -26.97 18.07 2.24
CA ASN A 294 -28.00 18.23 1.23
C ASN A 294 -27.40 18.89 -0.01
N LEU A 295 -27.33 18.12 -1.09
CA LEU A 295 -26.92 18.57 -2.41
C LEU A 295 -28.16 18.96 -3.22
N PHE A 296 -28.32 20.24 -3.53
CA PHE A 296 -29.35 20.76 -4.42
C PHE A 296 -28.76 21.02 -5.81
N VAL A 297 -29.27 20.31 -6.81
CA VAL A 297 -28.83 20.42 -8.19
C VAL A 297 -29.90 21.15 -8.99
N TYR A 298 -29.55 22.28 -9.59
CA TYR A 298 -30.36 22.99 -10.58
C TYR A 298 -29.82 22.71 -11.96
N VAL A 299 -30.68 22.31 -12.90
CA VAL A 299 -30.28 22.06 -14.27
C VAL A 299 -30.76 23.20 -15.15
N LEU A 300 -29.84 23.80 -15.90
CA LEU A 300 -30.10 24.89 -16.83
C LEU A 300 -29.82 24.44 -18.25
N ASP A 301 -30.65 24.86 -19.20
CA ASP A 301 -30.43 24.63 -20.63
C ASP A 301 -29.45 25.64 -21.25
N SER A 302 -29.24 25.58 -22.56
CA SER A 302 -28.33 26.49 -23.28
C SER A 302 -28.75 27.97 -23.26
N LYS A 303 -30.01 28.26 -22.92
CA LYS A 303 -30.58 29.61 -22.82
C LYS A 303 -30.71 30.06 -21.36
N GLU A 304 -30.08 29.35 -20.42
CA GLU A 304 -30.13 29.59 -18.97
C GLU A 304 -31.54 29.48 -18.36
N HIS A 305 -32.45 28.73 -19.01
CA HIS A 305 -33.73 28.39 -18.43
C HIS A 305 -33.67 27.07 -17.66
N ALA A 306 -34.51 26.95 -16.63
CA ALA A 306 -34.64 25.72 -15.87
C ALA A 306 -35.09 24.55 -16.75
N LEU A 307 -34.27 23.51 -16.79
CA LEU A 307 -34.54 22.28 -17.53
C LEU A 307 -35.31 21.30 -16.66
N LYS A 308 -36.51 20.91 -17.12
CA LYS A 308 -37.51 20.19 -16.33
C LYS A 308 -37.60 18.73 -16.74
N ASN A 309 -38.01 17.88 -15.81
CA ASN A 309 -38.22 16.45 -16.03
C ASN A 309 -37.01 15.70 -16.66
N VAL A 310 -35.79 16.17 -16.39
CA VAL A 310 -34.55 15.46 -16.76
C VAL A 310 -34.04 14.65 -15.58
N GLU A 311 -33.40 13.51 -15.86
CA GLU A 311 -32.83 12.65 -14.82
C GLU A 311 -31.45 13.17 -14.44
N VAL A 312 -31.21 13.28 -13.14
CA VAL A 312 -29.90 13.60 -12.56
C VAL A 312 -29.46 12.40 -11.74
N THR A 313 -28.28 11.88 -12.05
CA THR A 313 -27.66 10.79 -11.29
C THR A 313 -26.35 11.27 -10.68
N VAL A 314 -26.20 11.02 -9.39
CA VAL A 314 -25.01 11.35 -8.60
C VAL A 314 -24.23 10.07 -8.34
N TYR A 315 -22.94 10.10 -8.68
CA TYR A 315 -22.01 9.00 -8.51
C TYR A 315 -20.93 9.39 -7.50
N GLU A 316 -20.56 8.46 -6.62
CA GLU A 316 -19.35 8.63 -5.81
C GLU A 316 -18.14 8.61 -6.77
N TRP A 317 -17.26 9.61 -6.60
CA TRP A 317 -16.24 9.93 -7.59
C TRP A 317 -15.24 8.79 -7.88
N SER A 318 -14.80 8.08 -6.84
CA SER A 318 -13.73 7.07 -6.99
C SER A 318 -14.23 5.71 -7.49
N SER A 319 -15.41 5.28 -7.04
CA SER A 319 -15.99 3.97 -7.32
C SER A 319 -16.98 3.97 -8.48
N GLU A 320 -17.41 5.16 -8.93
CA GLU A 320 -18.54 5.34 -9.86
C GLU A 320 -19.82 4.64 -9.39
N ARG A 321 -19.97 4.44 -8.08
CA ARG A 321 -21.20 3.88 -7.50
C ARG A 321 -22.29 4.94 -7.47
N ILE A 322 -23.48 4.59 -7.92
CA ILE A 322 -24.66 5.47 -7.82
C ILE A 322 -24.98 5.71 -6.35
N VAL A 323 -25.05 6.99 -5.97
CA VAL A 323 -25.41 7.47 -4.63
C VAL A 323 -26.88 7.88 -4.61
N GLY A 324 -27.35 8.52 -5.68
CA GLY A 324 -28.74 8.90 -5.86
C GLY A 324 -29.08 9.10 -7.33
N SER A 325 -30.35 8.93 -7.68
CA SER A 325 -30.91 9.33 -8.97
C SER A 325 -32.31 9.90 -8.76
N GLY A 326 -32.65 10.94 -9.51
CA GLY A 326 -33.94 11.63 -9.40
C GLY A 326 -34.22 12.49 -10.62
N PHE A 327 -35.45 12.94 -10.76
CA PHE A 327 -35.87 13.83 -11.84
C PHE A 327 -36.00 15.26 -11.33
N THR A 328 -35.58 16.22 -12.14
CA THR A 328 -35.78 17.65 -11.85
C THR A 328 -37.27 18.00 -11.81
N ASP A 329 -37.67 18.82 -10.85
CA ASP A 329 -39.04 19.28 -10.67
C ASP A 329 -39.58 20.13 -11.84
N SER A 330 -40.88 20.41 -11.81
CA SER A 330 -41.58 21.22 -12.82
C SER A 330 -41.43 22.73 -12.64
N ASP A 331 -40.93 23.19 -11.50
CA ASP A 331 -41.05 24.59 -11.07
C ASP A 331 -39.72 25.31 -11.25
N PHE A 332 -38.64 24.71 -10.75
CA PHE A 332 -37.28 25.26 -10.68
C PHE A 332 -36.25 24.43 -11.45
N GLY A 333 -36.63 23.26 -12.02
CA GLY A 333 -35.69 22.38 -12.69
C GLY A 333 -34.64 21.82 -11.73
N SER A 334 -35.08 21.53 -10.49
CA SER A 334 -34.20 21.19 -9.38
C SER A 334 -34.45 19.79 -8.82
N VAL A 335 -33.43 19.21 -8.20
CA VAL A 335 -33.52 17.93 -7.48
C VAL A 335 -32.53 17.93 -6.32
N ALA A 336 -32.90 17.28 -5.21
CA ALA A 336 -32.10 17.22 -3.99
C ALA A 336 -31.63 15.80 -3.70
N PHE A 337 -30.41 15.67 -3.19
CA PHE A 337 -29.81 14.40 -2.77
C PHE A 337 -29.14 14.54 -1.40
N ASN A 338 -29.24 13.50 -0.59
CA ASN A 338 -28.49 13.39 0.66
C ASN A 338 -27.21 12.62 0.37
N CYS A 339 -26.08 13.29 0.47
CA CYS A 339 -24.78 12.75 0.10
C CYS A 339 -23.81 12.98 1.27
N THR A 340 -23.03 11.96 1.61
CA THR A 340 -21.96 12.11 2.62
C THR A 340 -20.97 13.20 2.18
N PHE A 341 -20.33 13.90 3.10
CA PHE A 341 -19.24 14.83 2.77
C PHE A 341 -18.23 14.15 1.83
N GLY A 342 -17.86 14.80 0.72
CA GLY A 342 -16.91 14.23 -0.24
C GLY A 342 -17.04 14.74 -1.68
N ARG A 343 -16.42 14.01 -2.61
CA ARG A 343 -16.39 14.33 -4.05
C ARG A 343 -17.36 13.45 -4.83
N TYR A 344 -18.06 14.06 -5.78
CA TYR A 344 -19.08 13.43 -6.60
C TYR A 344 -18.96 13.77 -8.08
N LYS A 345 -19.45 12.86 -8.91
CA LYS A 345 -19.68 13.06 -10.34
C LYS A 345 -21.19 13.10 -10.59
N ILE A 346 -21.67 14.14 -11.25
CA ILE A 346 -23.07 14.30 -11.63
C ILE A 346 -23.20 14.09 -13.14
N LYS A 347 -24.19 13.30 -13.54
CA LYS A 347 -24.61 13.17 -14.94
C LYS A 347 -26.07 13.55 -15.07
N VAL A 348 -26.37 14.38 -16.05
CA VAL A 348 -27.72 14.81 -16.40
C VAL A 348 -28.11 14.11 -17.70
N TYR A 349 -29.31 13.55 -17.72
CA TYR A 349 -29.82 12.78 -18.84
C TYR A 349 -31.20 13.26 -19.28
N SER A 350 -31.42 13.25 -20.60
CA SER A 350 -32.77 13.23 -21.18
C SER A 350 -33.05 11.88 -21.80
N THR A 351 -34.33 11.50 -21.87
CA THR A 351 -34.78 10.34 -22.64
C THR A 351 -35.36 10.83 -23.96
N GLU A 352 -34.63 10.61 -25.04
CA GLU A 352 -34.95 11.14 -26.37
C GLU A 352 -34.88 10.03 -27.38
N TRP A 353 -35.88 9.96 -28.27
CA TRP A 353 -35.94 8.91 -29.30
C TRP A 353 -35.83 7.48 -28.74
N GLY A 354 -36.24 7.25 -27.49
CA GLY A 354 -36.13 5.95 -26.82
C GLY A 354 -34.73 5.62 -26.25
N HIS A 355 -33.79 6.58 -26.30
CA HIS A 355 -32.43 6.43 -25.81
C HIS A 355 -32.13 7.42 -24.69
N LYS A 356 -31.26 7.02 -23.76
CA LYS A 356 -30.75 7.89 -22.68
C LYS A 356 -29.60 8.74 -23.23
N VAL A 357 -29.78 10.05 -23.28
CA VAL A 357 -28.80 11.02 -23.79
C VAL A 357 -28.16 11.77 -22.64
N VAL A 358 -26.83 11.71 -22.53
CA VAL A 358 -26.07 12.54 -21.57
C VAL A 358 -26.10 13.99 -22.06
N LEU A 359 -26.73 14.86 -21.28
CA LEU A 359 -26.78 16.31 -21.55
C LEU A 359 -25.59 17.05 -20.93
N ASN A 360 -25.10 16.58 -19.78
CA ASN A 360 -23.93 17.12 -19.10
C ASN A 360 -23.31 16.06 -18.17
N GLU A 361 -21.99 16.14 -17.98
CA GLU A 361 -21.25 15.43 -16.95
C GLU A 361 -20.28 16.42 -16.28
N THR A 362 -20.30 16.45 -14.95
CA THR A 362 -19.47 17.37 -14.16
C THR A 362 -19.11 16.77 -12.80
N GLU A 363 -18.03 17.25 -12.21
CA GLU A 363 -17.58 16.86 -10.86
C GLU A 363 -17.81 18.01 -9.88
N LEU A 364 -18.04 17.68 -8.61
CA LEU A 364 -18.14 18.66 -7.53
C LEU A 364 -17.60 18.11 -6.21
N ASP A 365 -17.16 19.03 -5.36
CA ASP A 365 -16.77 18.78 -3.97
C ASP A 365 -17.89 19.24 -3.04
N LEU A 366 -18.59 18.31 -2.41
CA LEU A 366 -19.66 18.54 -1.44
C LEU A 366 -19.05 18.67 -0.04
N ILE A 367 -18.63 19.89 0.28
CA ILE A 367 -17.89 20.21 1.52
C ILE A 367 -18.58 21.27 2.39
N GLU A 368 -19.75 21.76 1.98
CA GLU A 368 -20.60 22.70 2.71
C GLU A 368 -22.05 22.21 2.73
N ASP A 369 -22.84 22.63 3.73
CA ASP A 369 -24.27 22.27 3.87
C ASP A 369 -25.12 23.49 4.27
N PRO A 370 -26.22 23.79 3.56
CA PRO A 370 -26.63 23.19 2.28
C PRO A 370 -25.75 23.62 1.10
N PHE A 371 -25.60 22.74 0.10
CA PHE A 371 -24.82 23.04 -1.10
C PHE A 371 -25.73 23.17 -2.33
N PHE A 372 -25.63 24.29 -3.03
CA PHE A 372 -26.40 24.57 -4.24
C PHE A 372 -25.48 24.57 -5.46
N PHE A 373 -25.81 23.77 -6.47
CA PHE A 373 -24.98 23.59 -7.65
C PHE A 373 -25.78 23.67 -8.93
N ALA A 374 -25.33 24.52 -9.86
CA ALA A 374 -25.95 24.67 -11.18
C ALA A 374 -25.19 23.84 -12.23
N VAL A 375 -25.93 22.97 -12.92
CA VAL A 375 -25.42 22.18 -14.04
C VAL A 375 -25.95 22.76 -15.35
N HIS A 376 -25.05 23.20 -16.23
CA HIS A 376 -25.42 23.80 -17.51
C HIS A 376 -25.40 22.74 -18.63
N SER A 377 -26.58 22.27 -19.02
CA SER A 377 -26.82 21.38 -20.17
C SER A 377 -26.80 22.14 -21.49
N ARG A 378 -25.60 22.57 -21.91
CA ARG A 378 -25.38 23.42 -23.10
C ARG A 378 -25.88 22.84 -24.43
N ILE A 379 -26.12 21.53 -24.48
CA ILE A 379 -26.64 20.86 -25.67
C ILE A 379 -28.18 20.69 -25.63
N SER A 380 -28.89 21.33 -24.70
CA SER A 380 -30.35 21.28 -24.61
C SER A 380 -30.96 22.64 -24.95
N ASN A 381 -32.19 22.64 -25.50
CA ASN A 381 -32.92 23.82 -25.95
C ASN A 381 -32.14 24.67 -26.98
N LEU A 382 -31.44 24.00 -27.88
CA LEU A 382 -30.80 24.64 -29.04
C LEU A 382 -31.85 24.93 -30.12
N ASP A 383 -31.56 25.88 -31.00
CA ASP A 383 -32.35 26.16 -32.21
C ASP A 383 -31.48 25.99 -33.49
N PRO A 384 -30.85 24.81 -33.72
CA PRO A 384 -30.03 24.62 -34.90
C PRO A 384 -30.91 24.46 -36.15
N SER A 385 -30.40 24.84 -37.31
CA SER A 385 -31.09 24.61 -38.58
C SER A 385 -30.10 24.23 -39.68
N VAL A 386 -30.62 23.61 -40.73
CA VAL A 386 -29.88 23.35 -41.97
C VAL A 386 -30.39 24.29 -43.04
N LYS A 387 -29.49 24.86 -43.83
CA LYS A 387 -29.82 25.64 -45.02
C LYS A 387 -29.18 24.99 -46.24
N VAL A 388 -30.00 24.61 -47.22
CA VAL A 388 -29.55 24.00 -48.46
C VAL A 388 -29.63 25.03 -49.59
N VAL A 389 -28.48 25.31 -50.20
CA VAL A 389 -28.35 26.27 -51.30
C VAL A 389 -27.73 25.62 -52.52
N ASP A 390 -28.04 26.17 -53.69
CA ASP A 390 -27.53 25.73 -54.97
C ASP A 390 -26.13 26.29 -55.27
N TYR A 391 -25.63 26.03 -56.48
CA TYR A 391 -24.33 26.52 -56.93
C TYR A 391 -24.16 28.05 -56.82
N PHE A 392 -25.23 28.83 -57.02
CA PHE A 392 -25.24 30.29 -56.95
C PHE A 392 -25.62 30.84 -55.57
N GLY A 393 -25.87 29.97 -54.57
CA GLY A 393 -26.32 30.37 -53.24
C GLY A 393 -27.83 30.62 -53.14
N GLN A 394 -28.61 30.25 -54.16
CA GLN A 394 -30.07 30.31 -54.09
C GLN A 394 -30.61 29.14 -53.27
N PRO A 395 -31.68 29.33 -52.51
CA PRO A 395 -32.25 28.25 -51.72
C PRO A 395 -32.77 27.10 -52.58
N ILE A 396 -32.60 25.87 -52.10
CA ILE A 396 -33.20 24.66 -52.70
C ILE A 396 -34.37 24.23 -51.82
N PRO A 397 -35.63 24.43 -52.25
CA PRO A 397 -36.79 23.94 -51.52
C PRO A 397 -37.00 22.44 -51.72
N ASN A 398 -37.66 21.78 -50.76
CA ASN A 398 -37.97 20.35 -50.76
C ASN A 398 -36.73 19.43 -50.87
N ALA A 399 -35.55 19.91 -50.50
CA ALA A 399 -34.39 19.04 -50.31
C ALA A 399 -34.62 18.18 -49.07
N GLU A 400 -34.42 16.87 -49.19
CA GLU A 400 -34.56 15.95 -48.08
C GLU A 400 -33.29 15.97 -47.22
N VAL A 401 -33.47 16.12 -45.91
CA VAL A 401 -32.41 16.16 -44.91
C VAL A 401 -32.61 14.98 -43.97
N LYS A 402 -31.77 13.97 -44.12
CA LYS A 402 -31.72 12.81 -43.24
C LYS A 402 -30.80 13.12 -42.07
N LEU A 403 -31.35 13.05 -40.86
CA LEU A 403 -30.64 13.30 -39.61
C LEU A 403 -30.40 12.01 -38.86
N GLU A 404 -29.14 11.70 -38.58
CA GLU A 404 -28.72 10.56 -37.77
C GLU A 404 -27.90 11.04 -36.59
N ARG A 405 -28.25 10.59 -35.38
CA ARG A 405 -27.54 10.94 -34.15
C ARG A 405 -26.71 9.76 -33.69
N LYS A 406 -25.52 10.03 -33.16
CA LYS A 406 -24.69 9.00 -32.56
C LYS A 406 -25.19 8.67 -31.15
N PHE A 407 -25.51 7.41 -30.90
CA PHE A 407 -25.74 6.84 -29.58
C PHE A 407 -24.72 5.72 -29.39
N ASP A 408 -23.93 5.80 -28.31
CA ASP A 408 -22.79 4.90 -28.08
C ASP A 408 -21.85 4.82 -29.32
N GLU A 409 -21.84 3.69 -30.03
CA GLU A 409 -21.02 3.47 -31.22
C GLU A 409 -21.82 3.51 -32.54
N GLU A 410 -23.15 3.66 -32.49
CA GLU A 410 -24.03 3.56 -33.65
C GLU A 410 -24.70 4.89 -34.02
N TYR A 411 -24.95 5.09 -35.31
CA TYR A 411 -25.75 6.21 -35.80
C TYR A 411 -27.19 5.76 -36.03
N VAL A 412 -28.12 6.35 -35.30
CA VAL A 412 -29.55 6.06 -35.39
C VAL A 412 -30.25 7.21 -36.10
N ASN A 413 -31.13 6.89 -37.06
CA ASN A 413 -31.94 7.91 -37.73
C ASN A 413 -32.96 8.48 -36.74
N VAL A 414 -32.87 9.78 -36.49
CA VAL A 414 -33.74 10.49 -35.53
C VAL A 414 -34.78 11.36 -36.21
N ALA A 415 -34.55 11.76 -37.47
CA ALA A 415 -35.51 12.51 -38.26
C ALA A 415 -35.21 12.42 -39.77
N ASN A 416 -36.26 12.52 -40.58
CA ASN A 416 -36.18 12.76 -42.02
C ASN A 416 -37.02 14.00 -42.30
N LEU A 417 -36.37 15.07 -42.74
CA LEU A 417 -36.97 16.40 -42.86
C LEU A 417 -36.87 16.90 -44.30
N THR A 418 -37.60 17.96 -44.62
CA THR A 418 -37.53 18.61 -45.94
C THR A 418 -37.39 20.11 -45.80
N THR A 419 -36.57 20.74 -46.63
CA THR A 419 -36.39 22.19 -46.62
C THR A 419 -37.64 22.94 -47.08
N GLU A 420 -37.91 24.07 -46.45
CA GLU A 420 -38.97 25.00 -46.81
C GLU A 420 -38.61 25.82 -48.05
N SER A 421 -39.48 26.77 -48.42
CA SER A 421 -39.31 27.63 -49.60
C SER A 421 -38.02 28.47 -49.59
N ASP A 422 -37.49 28.78 -48.41
CA ASP A 422 -36.23 29.52 -48.21
C ASP A 422 -35.00 28.60 -48.10
N GLY A 423 -35.18 27.30 -48.36
CA GLY A 423 -34.14 26.30 -48.32
C GLY A 423 -33.70 25.92 -46.90
N THR A 424 -34.41 26.36 -45.85
CA THR A 424 -34.06 26.04 -44.47
C THR A 424 -34.93 24.93 -43.89
N VAL A 425 -34.42 24.25 -42.87
CA VAL A 425 -35.19 23.31 -42.04
C VAL A 425 -34.65 23.29 -40.61
N PRO A 426 -35.50 23.44 -39.58
CA PRO A 426 -35.06 23.35 -38.20
C PRO A 426 -34.64 21.91 -37.86
N LEU A 427 -33.61 21.78 -37.02
CA LEU A 427 -33.18 20.51 -36.44
C LEU A 427 -33.77 20.35 -35.02
N PRO A 428 -33.76 19.13 -34.45
CA PRO A 428 -34.14 18.94 -33.06
C PRO A 428 -33.32 19.79 -32.10
N GLU A 429 -33.95 20.19 -30.98
CA GLU A 429 -33.40 21.13 -30.00
C GLU A 429 -32.27 20.56 -29.12
N ILE A 430 -31.75 19.38 -29.46
CA ILE A 430 -30.74 18.66 -28.67
C ILE A 430 -29.47 18.51 -29.49
N GLY A 431 -28.40 19.15 -29.03
CA GLY A 431 -27.05 19.07 -29.58
C GLY A 431 -26.37 17.73 -29.30
N GLY A 432 -25.17 17.53 -29.82
CA GLY A 432 -24.44 16.27 -29.77
C GLY A 432 -23.83 15.90 -31.13
N TYR A 433 -23.35 14.66 -31.26
CA TYR A 433 -22.78 14.17 -32.52
C TYR A 433 -23.86 13.76 -33.51
N TYR A 434 -23.86 14.40 -34.68
CA TYR A 434 -24.78 14.16 -35.77
C TYR A 434 -24.07 13.82 -37.07
N ARG A 435 -24.73 12.99 -37.87
CA ARG A 435 -24.48 12.78 -39.30
C ARG A 435 -25.70 13.29 -40.06
N ILE A 436 -25.50 14.36 -40.83
CA ILE A 436 -26.54 15.03 -41.61
C ILE A 436 -26.27 14.72 -43.08
N SER A 437 -27.26 14.14 -43.76
CA SER A 437 -27.18 13.81 -45.18
C SER A 437 -28.26 14.57 -45.95
N VAL A 438 -27.86 15.26 -47.02
CA VAL A 438 -28.76 16.07 -47.87
C VAL A 438 -28.98 15.37 -49.20
N TYR A 439 -30.24 15.24 -49.60
CA TYR A 439 -30.68 14.63 -50.85
C TYR A 439 -31.49 15.65 -51.66
N VAL A 440 -31.18 15.76 -52.95
CA VAL A 440 -31.92 16.63 -53.89
C VAL A 440 -32.45 15.76 -55.00
N MET A 441 -33.76 15.79 -55.24
CA MET A 441 -34.43 14.94 -56.24
C MET A 441 -34.14 13.44 -56.06
N GLY A 442 -34.05 12.98 -54.81
CA GLY A 442 -33.75 11.59 -54.46
C GLY A 442 -32.28 11.17 -54.58
N GLU A 443 -31.39 12.07 -55.00
CA GLU A 443 -29.96 11.79 -55.10
C GLU A 443 -29.21 12.33 -53.88
N GLY A 444 -28.41 11.47 -53.24
CA GLY A 444 -27.55 11.86 -52.12
C GLY A 444 -26.45 12.80 -52.58
N CYS A 445 -26.47 14.04 -52.09
CA CYS A 445 -25.62 15.12 -52.58
C CYS A 445 -24.43 15.39 -51.66
N GLU A 446 -24.67 15.50 -50.35
CA GLU A 446 -23.63 15.84 -49.38
C GLU A 446 -23.94 15.19 -48.02
N VAL A 447 -22.90 14.78 -47.31
CA VAL A 447 -22.99 14.22 -45.95
C VAL A 447 -21.95 14.90 -45.07
N ARG A 448 -22.35 15.39 -43.90
CA ARG A 448 -21.45 15.97 -42.89
C ARG A 448 -21.64 15.31 -41.54
N GLN A 449 -20.53 15.09 -40.86
CA GLN A 449 -20.50 14.70 -39.44
C GLN A 449 -20.01 15.87 -38.62
N LEU A 450 -20.74 16.24 -37.58
CA LEU A 450 -20.43 17.42 -36.75
C LEU A 450 -21.00 17.28 -35.34
N TYR A 451 -20.42 18.03 -34.41
CA TYR A 451 -20.92 18.16 -33.05
C TYR A 451 -21.71 19.46 -32.91
N LEU A 452 -23.00 19.35 -32.63
CA LEU A 452 -23.88 20.48 -32.34
C LEU A 452 -23.75 20.89 -30.87
N SER A 453 -23.22 22.09 -30.62
CA SER A 453 -23.08 22.63 -29.26
C SER A 453 -23.76 23.99 -29.06
N GLU A 454 -24.31 24.57 -30.14
CA GLU A 454 -24.92 25.89 -30.16
C GLU A 454 -25.93 26.00 -31.31
N SER A 455 -26.81 27.02 -31.25
CA SER A 455 -27.88 27.30 -32.21
C SER A 455 -27.32 27.95 -33.49
N ASN A 456 -26.81 27.14 -34.42
CA ASN A 456 -26.24 27.62 -35.68
C ASN A 456 -27.04 27.16 -36.91
N VAL A 457 -26.93 27.94 -37.99
CA VAL A 457 -27.39 27.56 -39.32
C VAL A 457 -26.26 26.82 -40.06
N ILE A 458 -26.47 25.55 -40.38
CA ILE A 458 -25.51 24.71 -41.10
C ILE A 458 -25.82 24.78 -42.59
N GLU A 459 -24.97 25.48 -43.34
CA GLU A 459 -25.15 25.64 -44.78
C GLU A 459 -24.55 24.48 -45.59
N PHE A 460 -25.37 23.86 -46.44
CA PHE A 460 -24.99 22.86 -47.43
C PHE A 460 -25.09 23.47 -48.83
N LYS A 461 -23.96 23.59 -49.51
CA LYS A 461 -23.89 24.16 -50.86
C LYS A 461 -23.79 23.05 -51.90
N ILE A 462 -24.89 22.81 -52.60
CA ILE A 462 -25.02 21.72 -53.56
C ILE A 462 -24.56 22.19 -54.94
N ASN A 463 -23.27 22.04 -55.20
CA ASN A 463 -22.64 22.49 -56.44
C ASN A 463 -23.12 21.79 -57.71
N LYS A 464 -23.94 20.73 -57.62
CA LYS A 464 -24.47 19.98 -58.78
C LYS A 464 -25.75 20.60 -59.36
N TYR A 465 -26.47 21.39 -58.58
CA TYR A 465 -27.79 21.92 -58.93
C TYR A 465 -27.80 23.44 -59.00
N VAL A 466 -28.74 23.97 -59.77
CA VAL A 466 -29.15 25.38 -59.83
C VAL A 466 -30.66 25.43 -59.72
N THR A 467 -31.19 26.33 -58.91
CA THR A 467 -32.63 26.56 -58.75
C THR A 467 -33.12 27.49 -59.86
N VAL A 468 -34.09 27.06 -60.67
CA VAL A 468 -34.73 27.87 -61.72
C VAL A 468 -36.24 27.86 -61.51
N GLY A 469 -36.84 29.03 -61.25
CA GLY A 469 -38.27 29.13 -60.98
C GLY A 469 -38.74 28.34 -59.75
N GLY A 470 -37.86 28.17 -58.75
CA GLY A 470 -38.14 27.42 -57.53
C GLY A 470 -37.91 25.90 -57.64
N TYR A 471 -37.48 25.40 -58.80
CA TYR A 471 -37.21 23.98 -59.00
C TYR A 471 -35.70 23.72 -59.17
N PRO A 472 -35.13 22.71 -58.47
CA PRO A 472 -33.74 22.34 -58.66
C PRO A 472 -33.54 21.67 -60.03
N LEU A 473 -32.56 22.17 -60.78
CA LEU A 473 -32.15 21.65 -62.08
C LEU A 473 -30.67 21.30 -62.05
N GLN A 474 -30.26 20.15 -62.60
CA GLN A 474 -28.84 19.83 -62.67
C GLN A 474 -28.12 20.80 -63.60
N ILE A 475 -26.90 21.22 -63.25
CA ILE A 475 -26.11 22.15 -64.08
C ILE A 475 -25.89 21.60 -65.49
N ALA A 476 -25.69 20.29 -65.64
CA ALA A 476 -25.57 19.66 -66.95
C ALA A 476 -26.83 19.84 -67.81
N GLN A 477 -28.03 19.76 -67.21
CA GLN A 477 -29.30 20.02 -67.90
C GLN A 477 -29.43 21.49 -68.26
N LEU A 478 -29.05 22.40 -67.37
CA LEU A 478 -29.05 23.85 -67.65
C LEU A 478 -28.12 24.19 -68.83
N ILE A 479 -26.88 23.67 -68.83
CA ILE A 479 -25.94 23.83 -69.94
C ILE A 479 -26.53 23.29 -71.25
N THR A 480 -27.21 22.15 -71.19
CA THR A 480 -27.89 21.55 -72.35
C THR A 480 -29.02 22.43 -72.86
N TYR A 481 -29.88 22.97 -71.99
CA TYR A 481 -30.96 23.88 -72.38
C TYR A 481 -30.45 25.20 -72.94
N ILE A 482 -29.43 25.80 -72.33
CA ILE A 482 -28.80 27.02 -72.84
C ILE A 482 -28.17 26.75 -74.21
N SER A 483 -27.44 25.65 -74.37
CA SER A 483 -26.81 25.27 -75.64
C SER A 483 -27.84 25.01 -76.74
N LEU A 484 -28.94 24.32 -76.41
CA LEU A 484 -30.04 24.05 -77.34
C LEU A 484 -30.77 25.35 -77.72
N ALA A 485 -31.06 26.23 -76.77
CA ALA A 485 -31.66 27.53 -77.03
C ALA A 485 -30.77 28.37 -77.94
N LEU A 486 -29.46 28.42 -77.68
CA LEU A 486 -28.49 29.16 -78.50
C LEU A 486 -28.39 28.57 -79.91
N LEU A 487 -28.45 27.24 -80.06
CA LEU A 487 -28.50 26.55 -81.35
C LEU A 487 -29.78 26.86 -82.14
N ILE A 488 -30.95 26.83 -81.49
CA ILE A 488 -32.23 27.20 -82.12
C ILE A 488 -32.21 28.67 -82.55
N THR A 489 -31.69 29.55 -81.69
CA THR A 489 -31.63 30.99 -81.96
C THR A 489 -30.68 31.29 -83.12
N THR A 490 -29.50 30.67 -83.14
CA THR A 490 -28.54 30.81 -84.26
C THR A 490 -29.09 30.23 -85.57
N PHE A 491 -29.82 29.12 -85.52
CA PHE A 491 -30.49 28.55 -86.70
C PHE A 491 -31.62 29.45 -87.22
N ALA A 492 -32.44 30.01 -86.32
CA ALA A 492 -33.48 30.98 -86.66
C ALA A 492 -32.88 32.25 -87.28
N LEU A 493 -31.81 32.79 -86.69
CA LEU A 493 -31.02 33.90 -87.22
C LEU A 493 -30.43 33.57 -88.61
N ALA A 494 -29.89 32.38 -88.80
CA ALA A 494 -29.35 31.93 -90.09
C ALA A 494 -30.45 31.82 -91.17
N ILE A 495 -31.64 31.34 -90.83
CA ILE A 495 -32.80 31.32 -91.74
C ILE A 495 -33.25 32.74 -92.07
N ALA A 496 -33.39 33.61 -91.08
CA ALA A 496 -33.76 35.01 -91.29
C ALA A 496 -32.74 35.73 -92.18
N TYR A 497 -31.44 35.54 -91.90
CA TYR A 497 -30.35 36.07 -92.71
C TYR A 497 -30.35 35.50 -94.13
N ARG A 498 -30.61 34.20 -94.32
CA ARG A 498 -30.73 33.59 -95.65
C ARG A 498 -31.93 34.13 -96.43
N ARG A 499 -33.05 34.43 -95.77
CA ARG A 499 -34.21 35.10 -96.38
C ARG A 499 -33.83 36.52 -96.81
N LEU A 500 -33.24 37.33 -95.93
CA LEU A 500 -32.74 38.68 -96.23
C LEU A 500 -31.73 38.69 -97.39
N ARG A 501 -30.77 37.77 -97.42
CA ARG A 501 -29.76 37.66 -98.48
C ARG A 501 -30.37 37.26 -99.84
N LYS A 502 -31.44 36.46 -99.87
CA LYS A 502 -32.19 36.17 -101.11
C LYS A 502 -32.92 37.41 -101.64
N THR A 503 -33.41 38.28 -100.76
CA THR A 503 -34.03 39.56 -101.15
C THR A 503 -32.99 40.51 -101.73
N ILE A 504 -31.81 40.63 -101.10
CA ILE A 504 -30.73 41.53 -101.56
C ILE A 504 -30.09 41.06 -102.88
N LYS A 505 -29.98 39.74 -103.13
CA LYS A 505 -29.46 39.22 -104.42
C LYS A 505 -30.39 39.43 -105.63
N LYS A 506 -31.67 39.79 -105.42
CA LYS A 506 -32.57 40.19 -106.53
C LYS A 506 -32.33 41.64 -107.01
N GLU A 507 -31.48 42.41 -106.33
CA GLU A 507 -31.15 43.81 -106.66
C GLU A 507 -29.71 43.98 -107.20
N LYS A 508 -29.22 43.08 -108.06
CA LYS A 508 -28.06 43.41 -108.92
C LYS A 508 -28.58 43.80 -110.32
N PRO A 509 -28.45 45.07 -110.76
CA PRO A 509 -28.80 45.46 -112.13
C PRO A 509 -27.78 44.89 -113.12
N ALA A 510 -28.25 44.48 -114.29
CA ALA A 510 -27.39 44.22 -115.45
C ALA A 510 -26.66 45.51 -115.87
N PRO A 511 -25.40 45.44 -116.32
CA PRO A 511 -24.71 46.61 -116.87
C PRO A 511 -25.40 46.99 -118.19
N LYS A 512 -25.66 48.29 -118.36
CA LYS A 512 -26.12 48.84 -119.63
C LYS A 512 -24.92 48.98 -120.55
N ASP A 513 -24.99 48.34 -121.71
CA ASP A 513 -24.79 48.96 -123.03
C ASP A 513 -25.64 48.21 -124.06
#